data_AF-A0A6S7K8B3-F1
#
_entry.id   AF-A0A6S7K8B3-F1
#
_cell.length_a   1.000
_cell.length_b   1.000
_cell.length_c   1.000
_cell.angle_alpha   90.00
_cell.angle_beta   90.00
_cell.angle_gamma   90.00
#
_symmetry.space_group_name_H-M   'P 1'
#
loop_
_entity.id
_entity.type
_entity.pdbx_description
1 polymer ?
#
loop_
_entity_poly.entity_id
_entity_poly.type
_entity_poly.pdbx_seq_one_letter_code
_entity_poly.pdbx_strand_id
1 'polypeptide(L)'
;MAMEIVKDGEHFLDLKDKYCFFNGVLLRTQVTLAIMEAVGEDSDNIELFWTLFNELLQKVSGKKDYKFNPIGFCTNMAGVNFSAITKLFGDEMKSAVKSCEFRLKEQRNKRACRMQDDESCSEFKECCERLLTSTTEQAYDNAKKDMDTFIVTHLCVWFWMWNLKSTKE
;
A
#
# COMPACT_ATOMS: atom_id res chain seq x y z
N MET A 1 -15.86 -20.90 -14.34
CA MET A 1 -16.84 -19.82 -14.57
C MET A 1 -16.10 -18.54 -14.21
N ALA A 2 -15.60 -17.82 -15.22
CA ALA A 2 -14.73 -16.66 -15.02
C ALA A 2 -15.58 -15.47 -14.56
N MET A 3 -15.27 -14.92 -13.39
CA MET A 3 -15.90 -13.70 -12.91
C MET A 3 -15.27 -12.51 -13.62
N GLU A 4 -16.08 -11.82 -14.42
CA GLU A 4 -15.74 -10.53 -15.02
C GLU A 4 -15.47 -9.49 -13.93
N ILE A 5 -14.30 -8.85 -14.03
CA ILE A 5 -13.96 -7.69 -13.22
C ILE A 5 -14.65 -6.48 -13.85
N VAL A 6 -15.67 -5.97 -13.16
CA VAL A 6 -16.43 -4.77 -13.55
C VAL A 6 -15.50 -3.55 -13.51
N LYS A 7 -15.50 -2.78 -14.61
CA LYS A 7 -14.60 -1.67 -14.92
C LYS A 7 -15.06 -0.29 -14.39
N ASP A 8 -16.03 -0.25 -13.49
CA ASP A 8 -16.64 1.02 -13.07
C ASP A 8 -16.12 1.47 -11.69
N GLY A 9 -14.99 2.17 -11.73
CA GLY A 9 -14.83 3.55 -11.26
C GLY A 9 -15.47 4.11 -9.98
N GLU A 10 -16.01 3.34 -9.02
CA GLU A 10 -16.60 3.92 -7.80
C GLU A 10 -16.17 3.24 -6.50
N HIS A 11 -14.97 3.57 -5.98
CA HIS A 11 -14.61 3.26 -4.58
C HIS A 11 -13.78 4.35 -3.89
N PHE A 12 -13.95 5.62 -4.28
CA PHE A 12 -13.21 6.75 -3.68
C PHE A 12 -14.07 7.78 -2.96
N LEU A 13 -15.32 7.48 -2.61
CA LEU A 13 -16.11 8.42 -1.81
C LEU A 13 -15.89 8.20 -0.30
N ASP A 14 -14.87 8.87 0.24
CA ASP A 14 -14.91 9.57 1.55
C ASP A 14 -13.60 10.37 1.76
N LEU A 15 -13.42 11.46 1.02
CA LEU A 15 -12.11 12.05 0.73
C LEU A 15 -11.54 13.04 1.77
N LYS A 16 -12.23 13.35 2.89
CA LYS A 16 -11.69 14.27 3.90
C LYS A 16 -11.19 13.60 5.19
N ASP A 17 -11.74 12.46 5.56
CA ASP A 17 -11.31 11.71 6.75
C ASP A 17 -10.38 10.52 6.42
N LYS A 18 -10.14 10.22 5.13
CA LYS A 18 -9.38 9.04 4.66
C LYS A 18 -8.00 9.31 4.05
N TYR A 19 -7.51 10.55 4.10
CA TYR A 19 -6.15 10.90 3.64
C TYR A 19 -5.34 11.45 4.80
N CYS A 20 -4.77 10.55 5.61
CA CYS A 20 -3.64 10.94 6.46
C CYS A 20 -2.42 11.12 5.58
N PHE A 21 -2.12 12.38 5.26
CA PHE A 21 -0.76 12.83 5.02
C PHE A 21 0.07 12.45 6.24
N PHE A 22 1.08 11.60 6.09
CA PHE A 22 2.04 11.37 7.16
C PHE A 22 2.98 12.56 7.21
N ASN A 23 2.46 13.66 7.76
CA ASN A 23 3.28 14.73 8.27
C ASN A 23 4.31 14.10 9.21
N GLY A 24 5.60 14.44 9.09
CA GLY A 24 6.71 13.82 9.85
C GLY A 24 6.59 13.89 11.38
N VAL A 25 5.49 14.47 11.88
CA VAL A 25 5.05 14.47 13.27
C VAL A 25 4.51 13.09 13.73
N LEU A 26 3.85 12.31 12.87
CA LEU A 26 3.30 10.98 13.23
C LEU A 26 4.38 9.90 13.45
N LEU A 27 5.57 10.08 12.89
CA LEU A 27 6.72 9.20 13.16
C LEU A 27 7.35 9.45 14.54
N ARG A 28 6.96 10.51 15.26
CA ARG A 28 7.54 10.83 16.58
C ARG A 28 7.00 9.94 17.71
N THR A 29 5.92 9.19 17.47
CA THR A 29 5.30 8.32 18.48
C THR A 29 4.97 6.95 17.88
N GLN A 30 5.98 6.26 17.35
CA GLN A 30 5.84 4.84 17.02
C GLN A 30 6.06 4.00 18.28
N VAL A 31 5.09 3.14 18.60
CA VAL A 31 5.25 2.11 19.63
C VAL A 31 5.29 0.77 18.92
N THR A 32 6.40 0.05 19.06
CA THR A 32 6.51 -1.31 18.55
C THR A 32 5.58 -2.22 19.34
N LEU A 33 4.53 -2.73 18.70
CA LEU A 33 3.57 -3.64 19.33
C LEU A 33 4.05 -5.10 19.28
N ALA A 34 4.66 -5.52 18.18
CA ALA A 34 5.18 -6.86 18.00
C ALA A 34 6.23 -6.89 16.88
N ILE A 35 7.11 -7.89 16.96
CA ILE A 35 8.09 -8.24 15.92
C ILE A 35 8.01 -9.76 15.76
N MET A 36 8.11 -10.24 14.52
CA MET A 36 8.24 -11.65 14.23
C MET A 36 9.41 -11.84 13.27
N GLU A 37 10.29 -12.77 13.62
CA GLU A 37 11.32 -13.24 12.71
C GLU A 37 10.69 -14.21 11.72
N ALA A 38 10.89 -13.96 10.44
CA ALA A 38 10.34 -14.78 9.36
C ALA A 38 11.44 -15.08 8.34
N VAL A 39 11.37 -16.27 7.73
CA VAL A 39 12.29 -16.68 6.66
C VAL A 39 12.04 -15.84 5.39
N GLY A 40 10.81 -15.36 5.19
CA GLY A 40 10.43 -14.46 4.10
C GLY A 40 9.14 -13.69 4.37
N GLU A 41 8.89 -12.67 3.58
CA GLU A 41 7.63 -11.90 3.56
C GLU A 41 6.69 -12.53 2.51
N ASP A 42 6.05 -13.65 2.86
CA ASP A 42 5.03 -14.32 2.06
C ASP A 42 3.65 -14.27 2.75
N SER A 43 2.61 -14.67 2.01
CA SER A 43 1.24 -14.64 2.51
C SER A 43 1.06 -15.45 3.80
N ASP A 44 1.71 -16.61 3.89
CA ASP A 44 1.58 -17.53 5.02
C ASP A 44 2.18 -16.93 6.30
N ASN A 45 3.37 -16.32 6.18
CA ASN A 45 4.03 -15.67 7.29
C ASN A 45 3.26 -14.43 7.78
N ILE A 46 2.74 -13.59 6.87
CA ILE A 46 1.94 -12.42 7.29
C ILE A 46 0.63 -12.85 7.96
N GLU A 47 -0.04 -13.88 7.46
CA GLU A 47 -1.23 -14.42 8.11
C GLU A 47 -0.92 -15.02 9.49
N LEU A 48 0.17 -15.78 9.58
CA LEU A 48 0.65 -16.36 10.84
C LEU A 48 0.94 -15.27 11.88
N PHE A 49 1.61 -14.18 11.48
CA PHE A 49 1.89 -13.05 12.36
C PHE A 49 0.63 -12.52 13.04
N TRP A 50 -0.39 -12.18 12.26
CA TRP A 50 -1.62 -11.60 12.79
C TRP A 50 -2.46 -12.60 13.58
N THR A 51 -2.40 -13.88 13.21
CA THR A 51 -3.03 -14.97 13.97
C THR A 51 -2.42 -15.06 15.36
N LEU A 52 -1.08 -15.19 15.45
CA LEU A 52 -0.36 -15.25 16.72
C LEU A 52 -0.54 -13.98 17.55
N PHE A 53 -0.56 -12.81 16.90
CA PHE A 53 -0.81 -11.54 17.57
C PHE A 53 -2.20 -11.49 18.22
N ASN A 54 -3.24 -11.93 17.51
CA ASN A 54 -4.60 -12.00 18.06
C ASN A 54 -4.72 -13.04 19.17
N GLU A 55 -4.10 -14.21 19.04
CA GLU A 55 -4.05 -15.22 20.12
C GLU A 55 -3.40 -14.66 21.39
N LEU A 56 -2.29 -13.92 21.24
CA LEU A 56 -1.64 -13.24 22.34
C LEU A 56 -2.56 -12.21 23.00
N LEU A 57 -3.27 -11.39 22.21
CA LEU A 57 -4.24 -10.42 22.73
C LEU A 57 -5.38 -11.09 23.50
N GLN A 58 -5.90 -12.21 23.02
CA GLN A 58 -6.94 -12.98 23.72
C GLN A 58 -6.42 -13.50 25.06
N LYS A 59 -5.18 -14.02 25.08
CA LYS A 59 -4.54 -14.52 26.30
C LYS A 59 -4.31 -13.41 27.33
N VAL A 60 -3.83 -12.25 26.90
CA VAL A 60 -3.55 -11.11 27.79
C VAL A 60 -4.84 -10.43 28.28
N SER A 61 -5.87 -10.34 27.42
CA SER A 61 -7.15 -9.72 27.79
C SER A 61 -8.10 -10.65 28.56
N GLY A 62 -7.88 -11.97 28.52
CA GLY A 62 -8.80 -12.98 29.04
C GLY A 62 -10.10 -13.13 28.23
N LYS A 63 -10.20 -12.47 27.07
CA LYS A 63 -11.40 -12.44 26.22
C LYS A 63 -11.14 -13.21 24.94
N LYS A 64 -11.83 -14.33 24.73
CA LYS A 64 -11.65 -15.22 23.57
C LYS A 64 -11.95 -14.54 22.22
N ASP A 65 -12.85 -13.57 22.21
CA ASP A 65 -13.25 -12.89 20.97
C ASP A 65 -12.50 -11.57 20.75
N TYR A 66 -11.54 -11.23 21.61
CA TYR A 66 -10.79 -10.00 21.48
C TYR A 66 -9.78 -10.10 20.36
N LYS A 67 -9.88 -9.18 19.40
CA LYS A 67 -8.97 -9.06 18.26
C LYS A 67 -8.41 -7.66 18.20
N PHE A 68 -7.25 -7.52 17.57
CA PHE A 68 -6.73 -6.22 17.18
C PHE A 68 -7.75 -5.54 16.26
N ASN A 69 -8.09 -4.28 16.54
CA ASN A 69 -9.10 -3.54 15.79
C ASN A 69 -8.59 -2.13 15.47
N PRO A 70 -7.66 -2.00 14.51
CA PRO A 70 -7.12 -0.71 14.13
C PRO A 70 -8.11 0.05 13.24
N ILE A 71 -8.07 1.39 13.30
CA ILE A 71 -8.84 2.25 12.39
C ILE A 71 -8.34 2.19 10.94
N GLY A 72 -7.14 1.65 10.72
CA GLY A 72 -6.52 1.51 9.40
C GLY A 72 -5.13 0.92 9.48
N PHE A 73 -4.61 0.50 8.33
CA PHE A 73 -3.28 -0.07 8.19
C PHE A 73 -2.41 0.80 7.29
N CYS A 74 -1.13 0.94 7.64
CA CYS A 74 -0.12 1.56 6.79
C CYS A 74 0.91 0.51 6.41
N THR A 75 1.03 0.18 5.13
CA THR A 75 1.90 -0.90 4.64
C THR A 75 2.60 -0.54 3.33
N ASN A 76 3.70 -1.23 3.01
CA ASN A 76 4.18 -1.35 1.64
C ASN A 76 3.08 -2.12 0.87
N MET A 77 2.48 -1.54 -0.18
CA MET A 77 1.35 -2.11 -0.93
C MET A 77 1.67 -3.40 -1.72
N ALA A 78 2.48 -4.29 -1.16
CA ALA A 78 2.65 -5.65 -1.61
C ALA A 78 1.31 -6.39 -1.48
N GLY A 79 0.96 -7.17 -2.51
CA GLY A 79 -0.31 -7.90 -2.55
C GLY A 79 -0.51 -8.83 -1.36
N VAL A 80 0.58 -9.39 -0.81
CA VAL A 80 0.55 -10.28 0.37
C VAL A 80 -0.01 -9.57 1.61
N ASN A 81 0.39 -8.33 1.88
CA ASN A 81 -0.11 -7.56 3.02
C ASN A 81 -1.59 -7.23 2.84
N PHE A 82 -1.99 -6.82 1.64
CA PHE A 82 -3.38 -6.50 1.34
C PHE A 82 -4.30 -7.73 1.47
N SER A 83 -3.86 -8.87 0.94
CA SER A 83 -4.57 -10.15 1.01
C SER A 83 -4.72 -10.62 2.46
N ALA A 84 -3.64 -10.62 3.24
CA ALA A 84 -3.68 -11.08 4.63
C ALA A 84 -4.56 -10.18 5.51
N ILE A 85 -4.44 -8.86 5.37
CA ILE A 85 -5.29 -7.92 6.12
C ILE A 85 -6.77 -8.15 5.79
N THR A 86 -7.10 -8.26 4.51
CA THR A 86 -8.47 -8.52 4.06
C THR A 86 -9.01 -9.84 4.62
N LYS A 87 -8.21 -10.91 4.57
CA LYS A 87 -8.61 -12.23 5.05
C LYS A 87 -8.89 -12.26 6.56
N LEU A 88 -8.10 -11.52 7.34
CA LEU A 88 -8.14 -11.60 8.80
C LEU A 88 -9.05 -10.56 9.45
N PHE A 89 -9.17 -9.38 8.85
CA PHE A 89 -9.91 -8.23 9.38
C PHE A 89 -11.12 -7.84 8.54
N GLY A 90 -11.40 -8.55 7.44
CA GLY A 90 -12.58 -8.34 6.62
C GLY A 90 -12.35 -7.45 5.39
N ASP A 91 -13.26 -7.56 4.42
CA ASP A 91 -13.22 -6.80 3.16
C ASP A 91 -13.40 -5.29 3.36
N GLU A 92 -14.07 -4.88 4.44
CA GLU A 92 -14.24 -3.49 4.83
C GLU A 92 -12.90 -2.77 5.02
N MET A 93 -11.87 -3.50 5.46
CA MET A 93 -10.54 -2.94 5.71
C MET A 93 -9.80 -2.56 4.44
N LYS A 94 -10.23 -3.01 3.25
CA LYS A 94 -9.61 -2.64 1.96
C LYS A 94 -9.49 -1.12 1.80
N SER A 95 -10.54 -0.39 2.20
CA SER A 95 -10.58 1.08 2.09
C SER A 95 -9.72 1.79 3.15
N ALA A 96 -9.39 1.10 4.23
CA ALA A 96 -8.62 1.59 5.37
C ALA A 96 -7.12 1.23 5.30
N VAL A 97 -6.71 0.42 4.32
CA VAL A 97 -5.29 0.19 4.00
C VAL A 97 -4.74 1.38 3.21
N LYS A 98 -3.63 1.94 3.68
CA LYS A 98 -2.92 3.07 3.07
C LYS A 98 -1.47 2.71 2.78
N SER A 99 -0.96 3.31 1.71
CA SER A 99 0.46 3.15 1.32
C SER A 99 1.36 3.93 2.28
N CYS A 100 2.49 3.32 2.66
CA CYS A 100 3.51 4.01 3.43
C CYS A 100 4.24 5.07 2.59
N GLU A 101 4.15 6.35 2.98
CA GLU A 101 4.84 7.47 2.34
C GLU A 101 6.37 7.30 2.33
N PHE A 102 6.95 6.82 3.44
CA PHE A 102 8.39 6.57 3.52
C PHE A 102 8.82 5.55 2.46
N ARG A 103 8.07 4.45 2.33
CA ARG A 103 8.34 3.42 1.32
C ARG A 103 8.18 3.98 -0.09
N LEU A 104 7.17 4.83 -0.34
CA LEU A 104 6.99 5.50 -1.62
C LEU A 104 8.21 6.37 -1.96
N LYS A 105 8.66 7.24 -1.05
CA LYS A 105 9.83 8.11 -1.24
C LYS A 105 11.11 7.31 -1.46
N GLU A 106 11.27 6.20 -0.73
CA GLU A 106 12.41 5.29 -0.91
C GLU A 106 12.40 4.66 -2.31
N GLN A 107 11.26 4.11 -2.76
CA GLN A 107 11.12 3.52 -4.09
C GLN A 107 11.32 4.57 -5.20
N ARG A 108 10.76 5.78 -5.02
CA ARG A 108 10.98 6.91 -5.90
C ARG A 108 12.47 7.18 -6.09
N ASN A 109 13.21 7.35 -5.00
CA ASN A 109 14.64 7.64 -5.08
C ASN A 109 15.43 6.48 -5.70
N LYS A 110 15.16 5.24 -5.28
CA LYS A 110 15.82 4.04 -5.85
C LYS A 110 15.58 3.91 -7.36
N ARG A 111 14.39 4.26 -7.83
CA ARG A 111 14.04 4.18 -9.25
C ARG A 111 14.62 5.34 -10.05
N ALA A 112 14.54 6.56 -9.53
CA ALA A 112 15.11 7.74 -10.16
C ALA A 112 16.62 7.59 -10.40
N CYS A 113 17.37 6.99 -9.45
CA CYS A 113 18.80 6.69 -9.62
C CYS A 113 19.12 5.66 -10.71
N ARG A 114 18.11 4.95 -11.26
CA ARG A 114 18.28 3.96 -12.33
C ARG A 114 17.82 4.48 -13.69
N MET A 115 17.40 5.74 -13.75
CA MET A 115 17.02 6.38 -15.01
C MET A 115 18.28 6.82 -15.75
N GLN A 116 18.16 6.94 -17.08
CA GLN A 116 19.32 7.17 -17.95
C GLN A 116 19.76 8.64 -17.97
N ASP A 117 18.81 9.56 -17.76
CA ASP A 117 19.00 11.00 -17.84
C ASP A 117 18.31 11.74 -16.69
N ASP A 118 18.80 12.96 -16.44
CA ASP A 118 18.35 13.82 -15.35
C ASP A 118 16.94 14.40 -15.56
N GLU A 119 16.50 14.53 -16.82
CA GLU A 119 15.18 15.04 -17.18
C GLU A 119 14.10 14.02 -16.78
N SER A 120 14.22 12.78 -17.23
CA SER A 120 13.36 11.66 -16.84
C SER A 120 13.35 11.44 -15.32
N CYS A 121 14.51 11.58 -14.68
CA CYS A 121 14.64 11.50 -13.22
C CYS A 121 13.81 12.57 -12.50
N SER A 122 13.85 13.81 -13.02
CA SER A 122 13.14 14.95 -12.45
C SER A 122 11.64 14.83 -12.68
N GLU A 123 11.22 14.50 -13.91
CA GLU A 123 9.81 14.29 -14.27
C GLU A 123 9.17 13.17 -13.46
N PHE A 124 9.88 12.04 -13.29
CA PHE A 124 9.41 10.94 -12.45
C PHE A 124 9.20 11.34 -10.99
N LYS A 125 10.16 12.07 -10.41
CA LYS A 125 10.07 12.55 -9.03
C LYS A 125 8.91 13.52 -8.86
N GLU A 126 8.68 14.40 -9.83
CA GLU A 126 7.55 15.32 -9.83
C GLU A 126 6.23 14.58 -9.91
N CYS A 127 6.10 13.57 -10.77
CA CYS A 127 4.89 12.72 -10.83
C CYS A 127 4.63 12.03 -9.48
N CYS A 128 5.66 11.49 -8.82
CA CYS A 128 5.52 10.91 -7.48
C CYS A 128 5.10 11.95 -6.43
N GLU A 129 5.63 13.17 -6.48
CA GLU A 129 5.29 14.22 -5.52
C GLU A 129 3.85 14.70 -5.70
N ARG A 130 3.38 14.83 -6.94
CA ARG A 130 1.98 15.18 -7.22
C ARG A 130 1.01 14.11 -6.74
N LEU A 131 1.34 12.83 -6.91
CA LEU A 131 0.56 11.73 -6.32
C LEU A 131 0.49 11.81 -4.79
N LEU A 132 1.60 12.19 -4.14
CA LEU A 132 1.69 12.27 -2.68
C LEU A 132 0.96 13.48 -2.10
N THR A 133 1.00 14.60 -2.81
CA THR A 133 0.48 15.90 -2.32
C THR A 133 -0.93 16.20 -2.80
N SER A 134 -1.54 15.31 -3.60
CA SER A 134 -2.93 15.44 -4.04
C SER A 134 -3.89 15.43 -2.86
N THR A 135 -4.70 16.49 -2.75
CA THR A 135 -5.72 16.66 -1.69
C THR A 135 -7.13 16.42 -2.20
N THR A 136 -7.31 16.21 -3.49
CA THR A 136 -8.59 15.92 -4.14
C THR A 136 -8.46 14.71 -5.07
N GLU A 137 -9.56 13.99 -5.27
CA GLU A 137 -9.61 12.83 -6.17
C GLU A 137 -9.24 13.22 -7.60
N GLN A 138 -9.82 14.32 -8.09
CA GLN A 138 -9.52 14.83 -9.43
C GLN A 138 -8.02 15.16 -9.61
N ALA A 139 -7.38 15.76 -8.60
CA ALA A 139 -5.94 16.04 -8.66
C ALA A 139 -5.12 14.75 -8.68
N TYR A 140 -5.51 13.77 -7.85
CA TYR A 140 -4.87 12.47 -7.81
C TYR A 140 -5.00 11.72 -9.15
N ASP A 141 -6.19 11.69 -9.74
CA ASP A 141 -6.45 11.03 -11.01
C ASP A 141 -5.66 11.66 -12.16
N ASN A 142 -5.54 12.98 -12.17
CA ASN A 142 -4.70 13.67 -13.14
C ASN A 142 -3.22 13.33 -12.93
N ALA A 143 -2.73 13.37 -11.70
CA ALA A 143 -1.35 12.99 -11.38
C ALA A 143 -1.06 11.52 -11.73
N LYS A 144 -2.04 10.63 -11.56
CA LYS A 144 -1.95 9.22 -11.93
C LYS A 144 -1.87 9.04 -13.45
N LYS A 145 -2.72 9.72 -14.22
CA LYS A 145 -2.66 9.70 -15.69
C LYS A 145 -1.31 10.16 -16.22
N ASP A 146 -0.72 11.18 -15.59
CA ASP A 146 0.60 11.66 -15.98
C ASP A 146 1.69 10.65 -15.64
N MET A 147 1.63 10.01 -14.47
CA MET A 147 2.53 8.91 -14.11
C MET A 147 2.40 7.73 -15.08
N ASP A 148 1.18 7.35 -15.44
CA ASP A 148 0.92 6.26 -16.41
C ASP A 148 1.50 6.63 -17.79
N THR A 149 1.36 7.88 -18.21
CA THR A 149 1.93 8.41 -19.47
C THR A 149 3.46 8.38 -19.44
N PHE A 150 4.06 8.84 -18.32
CA PHE A 150 5.50 8.80 -18.10
C PHE A 150 6.03 7.36 -18.22
N ILE A 151 5.35 6.41 -17.57
CA ILE A 151 5.71 4.99 -17.58
C ILE A 151 5.65 4.40 -18.99
N VAL A 152 4.59 4.66 -19.74
CA VAL A 152 4.45 4.15 -21.11
C VAL A 152 5.55 4.72 -22.01
N THR A 153 5.91 5.98 -21.82
CA THR A 153 6.89 6.70 -22.65
C THR A 153 8.34 6.29 -22.34
N HIS A 154 8.70 6.20 -21.06
CA HIS A 154 10.09 6.05 -20.63
C HIS A 154 10.46 4.64 -20.16
N LEU A 155 9.46 3.83 -19.83
CA LEU A 155 9.66 2.57 -19.13
C LEU A 155 8.93 1.43 -19.85
N CYS A 156 9.05 1.28 -21.18
CA CYS A 156 8.42 0.25 -22.03
C CYS A 156 8.46 -1.21 -21.49
N VAL A 157 9.25 -1.47 -20.45
CA VAL A 157 9.41 -2.74 -19.71
C VAL A 157 8.51 -2.85 -18.45
N TRP A 158 7.78 -1.81 -18.06
CA TRP A 158 7.04 -1.74 -16.77
C TRP A 158 5.81 -2.65 -16.74
N PHE A 159 5.14 -2.87 -17.88
CA PHE A 159 4.00 -3.78 -18.00
C PHE A 159 4.37 -5.23 -17.61
N TRP A 160 5.63 -5.62 -17.76
CA TRP A 160 6.11 -6.93 -17.31
C TRP A 160 6.25 -7.00 -15.79
N MET A 161 6.71 -5.96 -15.09
CA MET A 161 7.03 -6.05 -13.65
C MET A 161 5.80 -5.97 -12.73
N TRP A 162 4.73 -5.27 -13.10
CA TRP A 162 3.54 -5.15 -12.25
C TRP A 162 2.53 -6.29 -12.48
N ASN A 163 2.39 -6.80 -13.71
CA ASN A 163 1.47 -7.90 -14.03
C ASN A 163 2.06 -9.31 -13.84
N LEU A 164 3.39 -9.50 -13.81
CA LEU A 164 3.97 -10.84 -13.56
C LEU A 164 3.84 -11.32 -12.09
N LYS A 165 3.42 -10.44 -11.17
CA LYS A 165 3.07 -10.86 -9.79
C LYS A 165 1.59 -11.14 -9.58
N SER A 166 0.72 -10.84 -10.54
CA SER A 166 -0.71 -11.19 -10.51
C SER A 166 -1.06 -12.40 -11.39
N THR A 167 -0.09 -12.98 -12.11
CA THR A 167 -0.30 -14.07 -13.08
C THR A 167 0.65 -15.25 -12.92
N LYS A 168 1.15 -15.49 -11.70
CA LYS A 168 1.71 -16.81 -11.37
C LYS A 168 0.72 -17.55 -10.49
N GLU A 169 -0.15 -18.31 -11.16
CA GLU A 169 -0.68 -19.58 -10.67
C GLU A 169 0.46 -20.51 -10.22
#